data_AF-A0A8C5AQ48-F1
#
_entry.id   AF-A0A8C5AQ48-F1
#
_cell.length_a   1.000
_cell.length_b   1.000
_cell.length_c   1.000
_cell.angle_alpha   90.00
_cell.angle_beta   90.00
_cell.angle_gamma   90.00
#
_symmetry.space_group_name_H-M   'P 1'
#
loop_
_entity.id
_entity.type
_entity.pdbx_description
1 polymer ?
#
loop_
_entity_poly.entity_id
_entity_poly.type
_entity_poly.pdbx_seq_one_letter_code
_entity_poly.pdbx_strand_id
1 'polypeptide(L)'
;PSVLYIERGRCSVPLALNLGPKSSKMATFVKTSGTATGAVGVLTYDLVKAEAQSNARNIQLKLAVMYSVPFNRNSYTNWFAIGLMNSQTNCCKELYSRMYYNEVVHYGDFVRAKGGGSSLQKERDHVVVQASMSNTGTAMLRVEIILALSPLKLGQGPKNKQAEPC
;
A
#
# COMPACT_ATOMS: atom_id res chain seq x y z
N PRO A 1 4.91 3.01 -12.13
CA PRO A 1 4.55 4.45 -12.11
C PRO A 1 3.56 4.76 -10.98
N SER A 2 3.49 6.02 -10.54
CA SER A 2 2.50 6.47 -9.55
C SER A 2 1.29 7.16 -10.20
N VAL A 3 0.12 7.01 -9.57
CA VAL A 3 -1.13 7.69 -9.96
C VAL A 3 -1.83 8.19 -8.71
N LEU A 4 -2.46 9.37 -8.80
CA LEU A 4 -3.15 10.02 -7.69
C LEU A 4 -4.60 10.31 -8.05
N TYR A 5 -5.52 9.92 -7.17
CA TYR A 5 -6.90 10.39 -7.17
C TYR A 5 -7.16 11.22 -5.90
N ILE A 6 -7.67 12.43 -6.09
CA ILE A 6 -8.01 13.35 -5.00
C ILE A 6 -9.54 13.43 -4.90
N GLU A 7 -10.10 12.94 -3.80
CA GLU A 7 -11.53 13.12 -3.49
C GLU A 7 -11.77 14.54 -2.95
N ARG A 8 -10.90 15.02 -2.04
CA ARG A 8 -10.95 16.38 -1.47
C ARG A 8 -9.55 16.94 -1.22
N GLY A 9 -9.43 18.25 -1.38
CA GLY A 9 -8.17 18.98 -1.19
C GLY A 9 -7.40 19.12 -2.50
N ARG A 10 -6.07 19.18 -2.39
CA ARG A 10 -5.16 19.31 -3.53
C ARG A 10 -3.78 18.74 -3.21
N CYS A 11 -3.03 18.41 -4.25
CA CYS A 11 -1.62 18.09 -4.14
C CYS A 11 -0.79 19.38 -4.05
N SER A 12 0.07 19.50 -3.05
CA SER A 12 1.01 20.61 -2.89
C SER A 12 2.43 20.23 -3.23
N VAL A 13 2.82 18.98 -2.93
CA VAL A 13 4.09 18.39 -3.38
C VAL A 13 3.75 17.07 -4.08
N PRO A 14 4.11 16.91 -5.37
CA PRO A 14 3.71 15.78 -6.18
C PRO A 14 4.31 14.47 -5.69
N LEU A 15 3.65 13.35 -6.03
CA LEU A 15 4.21 12.02 -5.84
C LEU A 15 5.41 11.84 -6.78
N ALA A 16 6.45 11.18 -6.28
CA ALA A 16 7.51 10.69 -7.13
C ALA A 16 6.91 9.72 -8.16
N LEU A 17 7.26 9.91 -9.44
CA LEU A 17 6.74 9.04 -10.50
C LEU A 17 7.20 7.59 -10.29
N ASN A 18 8.44 7.41 -9.85
CA ASN A 18 9.07 6.12 -9.60
C ASN A 18 9.85 6.15 -8.27
N LEU A 19 9.96 4.99 -7.65
CA LEU A 19 10.72 4.76 -6.42
C LEU A 19 11.70 3.62 -6.68
N GLY A 20 12.98 3.88 -6.40
CA GLY A 20 14.01 2.85 -6.46
C GLY A 20 14.06 2.04 -5.16
N PRO A 21 14.66 0.83 -5.18
CA PRO A 21 15.00 0.12 -3.96
C PRO A 21 15.82 0.99 -3.01
N LYS A 22 15.62 0.84 -1.69
CA LYS A 22 16.35 1.57 -0.64
C LYS A 22 16.25 3.10 -0.76
N SER A 23 15.18 3.61 -1.40
CA SER A 23 14.91 5.04 -1.50
C SER A 23 13.66 5.43 -0.73
N SER A 24 13.63 6.68 -0.28
CA SER A 24 12.46 7.29 0.36
C SER A 24 12.10 8.59 -0.36
N LYS A 25 10.81 8.85 -0.53
CA LYS A 25 10.27 10.07 -1.13
C LYS A 25 9.07 10.54 -0.32
N MET A 26 8.78 11.84 -0.45
CA MET A 26 7.67 12.49 0.23
C MET A 26 6.74 13.12 -0.81
N ALA A 27 5.45 13.12 -0.48
CA ALA A 27 4.43 13.91 -1.15
C ALA A 27 3.60 14.64 -0.08
N THR A 28 2.93 15.72 -0.47
CA THR A 28 2.14 16.52 0.46
C THR A 28 0.79 16.84 -0.15
N PHE A 29 -0.26 16.50 0.60
CA PHE A 29 -1.65 16.76 0.24
C PHE A 29 -2.26 17.68 1.29
N VAL A 30 -2.94 18.73 0.83
CA VAL A 30 -3.48 19.77 1.70
C VAL A 30 -4.94 20.01 1.37
N LYS A 31 -5.70 20.54 2.33
CA LYS A 31 -7.05 21.01 2.05
C LYS A 31 -7.05 22.16 1.04
N THR A 32 -8.18 22.36 0.38
CA THR A 32 -8.42 23.57 -0.41
C THR A 32 -8.57 24.77 0.53
N SER A 33 -7.98 25.91 0.18
CA SER A 33 -8.12 27.13 0.97
C SER A 33 -9.57 27.62 0.91
N GLY A 34 -10.06 28.26 1.98
CA GLY A 34 -11.43 28.78 2.04
C GLY A 34 -12.56 27.75 2.15
N THR A 35 -12.26 26.44 2.15
CA THR A 35 -13.28 25.38 2.31
C THR A 35 -13.17 24.65 3.65
N ALA A 36 -14.30 24.22 4.20
CA ALA A 36 -14.39 23.36 5.38
C ALA A 36 -14.18 21.86 5.02
N THR A 37 -13.23 21.58 4.12
CA THR A 37 -12.91 20.22 3.67
C THR A 37 -11.53 19.78 4.14
N GLY A 38 -11.35 18.47 4.27
CA GLY A 38 -10.08 17.85 4.61
C GLY A 38 -9.12 17.68 3.42
N ALA A 39 -8.12 16.82 3.60
CA ALA A 39 -7.27 16.28 2.55
C ALA A 39 -7.50 14.77 2.46
N VAL A 40 -8.05 14.31 1.34
CA VAL A 40 -8.59 12.96 1.21
C VAL A 40 -8.38 12.43 -0.20
N GLY A 41 -7.86 11.22 -0.32
CA GLY A 41 -7.64 10.59 -1.62
C GLY A 41 -7.01 9.21 -1.52
N VAL A 42 -6.71 8.66 -2.69
CA VAL A 42 -5.97 7.41 -2.85
C VAL A 42 -4.86 7.61 -3.87
N LEU A 43 -3.72 6.99 -3.61
CA LEU A 43 -2.62 6.92 -4.55
C LEU A 43 -2.23 5.48 -4.79
N THR A 44 -1.67 5.22 -5.96
CA THR A 44 -1.18 3.89 -6.31
C THR A 44 0.25 3.94 -6.83
N TYR A 45 1.01 2.87 -6.58
CA TYR A 45 2.28 2.59 -7.23
C TYR A 45 2.24 1.21 -7.87
N ASP A 46 2.61 1.12 -9.14
CA ASP A 46 2.91 -0.18 -9.74
C ASP A 46 4.24 -0.71 -9.18
N LEU A 47 4.19 -1.90 -8.60
CA LEU A 47 5.33 -2.62 -8.08
C LEU A 47 5.79 -3.60 -9.16
N VAL A 48 7.00 -3.36 -9.67
CA VAL A 48 7.65 -4.21 -10.66
C VAL A 48 8.87 -4.84 -10.00
N LYS A 49 8.98 -6.17 -10.06
CA LYS A 49 10.19 -6.86 -9.61
C LYS A 49 11.32 -6.52 -10.58
N ALA A 50 12.41 -5.97 -10.06
CA ALA A 50 13.63 -5.80 -10.84
C ALA A 50 14.31 -7.18 -10.97
N GLU A 51 14.00 -7.94 -12.01
CA GLU A 51 14.83 -9.07 -12.42
C GLU A 51 15.31 -8.88 -13.85
N ALA A 52 16.58 -8.47 -13.94
CA ALA A 52 17.44 -8.90 -15.03
C ALA A 52 17.53 -10.42 -14.94
N GLN A 53 16.74 -11.14 -15.74
CA GLN A 53 17.09 -12.36 -16.50
C GLN A 53 15.79 -13.06 -16.97
N SER A 54 15.38 -12.68 -18.18
CA SER A 54 14.82 -13.50 -19.28
C SER A 54 13.79 -14.62 -19.07
N ASN A 55 13.18 -14.88 -17.91
CA ASN A 55 12.01 -15.79 -17.82
C ASN A 55 11.19 -15.76 -16.51
N ALA A 56 11.41 -14.80 -15.61
CA ALA A 56 10.61 -14.71 -14.39
C ALA A 56 9.26 -14.02 -14.68
N ARG A 57 8.15 -14.64 -14.23
CA ARG A 57 6.81 -14.04 -14.29
C ARG A 57 6.87 -12.60 -13.76
N ASN A 58 6.45 -11.64 -14.58
CA ASN A 58 6.30 -10.24 -14.18
C ASN A 58 5.32 -10.17 -13.01
N ILE A 59 5.81 -10.16 -11.77
CA ILE A 59 4.98 -9.83 -10.61
C ILE A 59 4.64 -8.35 -10.77
N GLN A 60 3.44 -8.08 -11.24
CA GLN A 60 2.87 -6.75 -11.33
C GLN A 60 1.79 -6.64 -10.25
N LEU A 61 2.22 -6.23 -9.06
CA LEU A 61 1.29 -5.82 -8.02
C LEU A 61 1.09 -4.32 -8.11
N LYS A 62 -0.07 -3.85 -7.64
CA LYS A 62 -0.32 -2.43 -7.43
C LYS A 62 -0.46 -2.17 -5.94
N LEU A 63 0.44 -1.39 -5.39
CA LEU A 63 0.27 -0.82 -4.06
C LEU A 63 -0.79 0.28 -4.15
N ALA A 64 -1.83 0.20 -3.33
CA ALA A 64 -2.78 1.29 -3.12
C ALA A 64 -2.64 1.82 -1.68
N VAL A 65 -2.63 3.14 -1.53
CA VAL A 65 -2.54 3.84 -0.25
C VAL A 65 -3.64 4.88 -0.20
N MET A 66 -4.59 4.72 0.72
CA MET A 66 -5.64 5.69 0.98
C MET A 66 -5.28 6.52 2.21
N TYR A 67 -5.56 7.81 2.14
CA TYR A 67 -5.44 8.74 3.26
C TYR A 67 -6.71 9.59 3.37
N SER A 68 -7.14 9.82 4.61
CA SER A 68 -8.26 10.70 4.91
C SER A 68 -8.00 11.49 6.19
N VAL A 69 -7.76 12.79 6.02
CA VAL A 69 -7.60 13.76 7.11
C VAL A 69 -8.80 14.69 7.07
N PRO A 70 -9.80 14.52 7.96
CA PRO A 70 -10.99 15.37 7.99
C PRO A 70 -10.67 16.79 8.48
N PHE A 71 -11.49 17.76 8.08
CA PHE A 71 -11.43 19.13 8.59
C PHE A 71 -11.95 19.21 10.04
N ASN A 72 -13.17 18.73 10.27
CA ASN A 72 -13.77 18.70 11.59
C ASN A 72 -13.19 17.53 12.41
N ARG A 73 -12.31 17.84 13.36
CA ARG A 73 -11.66 16.85 14.22
C ARG A 73 -12.44 16.49 15.48
N ASN A 74 -13.48 17.25 15.82
CA ASN A 74 -14.34 16.94 16.97
C ASN A 74 -15.21 15.71 16.71
N SER A 75 -15.58 15.49 15.45
CA SER A 75 -16.48 14.41 15.05
C SER A 75 -15.78 13.29 14.27
N TYR A 76 -14.55 13.50 13.79
CA TYR A 76 -13.88 12.56 12.91
C TYR A 76 -12.38 12.39 13.23
N THR A 77 -11.91 11.16 13.09
CA THR A 77 -10.50 10.77 13.20
C THR A 77 -9.85 10.63 11.83
N ASN A 78 -8.51 10.70 11.77
CA ASN A 78 -7.80 10.31 10.55
C ASN A 78 -8.02 8.83 10.25
N TRP A 79 -8.09 8.50 8.97
CA TRP A 79 -8.15 7.12 8.49
C TRP A 79 -7.14 6.91 7.38
N PHE A 80 -6.58 5.70 7.31
CA PHE A 80 -5.71 5.29 6.23
C PHE A 80 -5.89 3.81 5.93
N ALA A 81 -5.53 3.40 4.72
CA ALA A 81 -5.55 2.02 4.29
C ALA A 81 -4.40 1.72 3.34
N ILE A 82 -3.94 0.48 3.34
CA ILE A 82 -2.95 -0.05 2.39
C ILE A 82 -3.46 -1.35 1.77
N GLY A 83 -3.19 -1.54 0.47
CA GLY A 83 -3.57 -2.75 -0.25
C GLY A 83 -2.54 -3.16 -1.29
N LEU A 84 -2.50 -4.47 -1.58
CA LEU A 84 -1.67 -5.08 -2.61
C LEU A 84 -2.59 -5.74 -3.64
N MET A 85 -2.88 -4.99 -4.69
CA MET A 85 -3.92 -5.27 -5.67
C MET A 85 -3.32 -5.80 -6.98
N ASN A 86 -4.19 -6.28 -7.87
CA ASN A 86 -3.80 -6.64 -9.23
C ASN A 86 -3.38 -5.39 -10.01
N SER A 87 -2.46 -5.53 -10.97
CA SER A 87 -1.94 -4.40 -11.74
C SER A 87 -2.98 -3.65 -12.58
N GLN A 88 -4.10 -4.30 -12.90
CA GLN A 88 -5.20 -3.67 -13.65
C GLN A 88 -6.09 -2.78 -12.78
N THR A 89 -5.89 -2.72 -11.46
CA THR A 89 -6.73 -1.88 -10.60
C THR A 89 -6.53 -0.39 -10.90
N ASN A 90 -7.63 0.30 -11.21
CA ASN A 90 -7.60 1.73 -11.52
C ASN A 90 -7.52 2.58 -10.24
N CYS A 91 -6.69 3.63 -10.27
CA CYS A 91 -6.65 4.65 -9.22
C CYS A 91 -7.77 5.67 -9.47
N CYS A 92 -8.94 5.45 -8.88
CA CYS A 92 -10.14 6.25 -9.12
C CYS A 92 -11.01 6.40 -7.88
N LYS A 93 -12.14 7.11 -8.04
CA LYS A 93 -13.16 7.31 -7.02
C LYS A 93 -13.66 6.01 -6.40
N GLU A 94 -13.89 4.99 -7.23
CA GLU A 94 -14.42 3.70 -6.76
C GLU A 94 -13.41 2.99 -5.85
N LEU A 95 -12.11 3.02 -6.22
CA LEU A 95 -11.06 2.49 -5.36
C LEU A 95 -11.00 3.23 -4.02
N TYR A 96 -11.04 4.56 -4.05
CA TYR A 96 -11.08 5.38 -2.85
C TYR A 96 -12.28 5.02 -1.96
N SER A 97 -13.49 4.97 -2.54
CA SER A 97 -14.73 4.67 -1.84
C SER A 97 -14.64 3.32 -1.13
N ARG A 98 -14.22 2.28 -1.85
CA ARG A 98 -14.07 0.93 -1.30
C ARG A 98 -13.09 0.90 -0.13
N MET A 99 -11.91 1.50 -0.30
CA MET A 99 -10.90 1.55 0.77
C MET A 99 -11.38 2.37 1.99
N TYR A 100 -12.15 3.44 1.77
CA TYR A 100 -12.63 4.32 2.84
C TYR A 100 -13.79 3.69 3.63
N TYR A 101 -14.79 3.15 2.95
CA TYR A 101 -15.95 2.49 3.58
C TYR A 101 -15.69 1.04 3.98
N ASN A 102 -14.48 0.53 3.72
CA ASN A 102 -14.07 -0.83 4.04
C ASN A 102 -14.89 -1.90 3.31
N GLU A 103 -15.20 -1.64 2.04
CA GLU A 103 -15.96 -2.53 1.15
C GLU A 103 -14.99 -3.52 0.46
N VAL A 104 -14.71 -4.61 1.16
CA VAL A 104 -13.81 -5.67 0.71
C VAL A 104 -14.52 -6.56 -0.32
N VAL A 105 -14.07 -6.54 -1.58
CA VAL A 105 -14.64 -7.40 -2.65
C VAL A 105 -13.95 -8.76 -2.67
N HIS A 106 -12.62 -8.79 -2.53
CA HIS A 106 -11.88 -10.03 -2.28
C HIS A 106 -11.23 -9.95 -0.90
N TYR A 107 -11.41 -11.02 -0.12
CA TYR A 107 -10.87 -11.08 1.23
C TYR A 107 -9.37 -10.78 1.23
N GLY A 108 -8.99 -9.71 1.94
CA GLY A 108 -7.62 -9.29 2.02
C GLY A 108 -7.10 -8.45 0.85
N ASP A 109 -7.93 -7.75 0.07
CA ASP A 109 -7.41 -6.77 -0.91
C ASP A 109 -6.64 -5.62 -0.24
N PHE A 110 -7.16 -5.14 0.89
CA PHE A 110 -6.58 -4.06 1.67
C PHE A 110 -6.93 -4.21 3.16
N VAL A 111 -6.20 -3.47 3.99
CA VAL A 111 -6.46 -3.30 5.42
C VAL A 111 -6.58 -1.81 5.73
N ARG A 112 -7.36 -1.46 6.75
CA ARG A 112 -7.71 -0.07 7.10
C ARG A 112 -7.65 0.15 8.60
N ALA A 113 -7.16 1.31 9.02
CA ALA A 113 -7.10 1.69 10.43
C ALA A 113 -7.29 3.19 10.66
N LYS A 114 -7.61 3.54 11.90
CA LYS A 114 -7.57 4.93 12.39
C LYS A 114 -6.12 5.36 12.59
N GLY A 115 -5.83 6.63 12.33
CA GLY A 115 -4.56 7.22 12.72
C GLY A 115 -4.40 7.28 14.25
N GLY A 116 -3.15 7.33 14.72
CA GLY A 116 -2.78 7.59 16.11
C GLY A 116 -2.75 6.39 17.05
N GLY A 117 -3.03 5.17 16.58
CA GLY A 117 -3.04 4.00 17.47
C GLY A 117 -2.74 2.64 16.83
N SER A 118 -2.60 2.55 15.51
CA SER A 118 -2.39 1.26 14.84
C SER A 118 -1.44 1.38 13.66
N SER A 119 -0.53 0.42 13.53
CA SER A 119 0.14 0.13 12.28
C SER A 119 -0.66 -0.90 11.49
N LEU A 120 -0.61 -0.79 10.17
CA LEU A 120 -1.14 -1.76 9.23
C LEU A 120 0.01 -2.58 8.68
N GLN A 121 -0.24 -3.86 8.43
CA GLN A 121 0.63 -4.71 7.64
C GLN A 121 -0.20 -5.47 6.62
N LYS A 122 0.32 -5.55 5.39
CA LYS A 122 -0.24 -6.38 4.34
C LYS A 122 0.86 -7.11 3.59
N GLU A 123 0.65 -8.39 3.37
CA GLU A 123 1.57 -9.25 2.63
C GLU A 123 0.85 -9.86 1.42
N ARG A 124 1.57 -9.93 0.31
CA ARG A 124 1.19 -10.67 -0.89
C ARG A 124 2.45 -11.03 -1.67
N ASP A 125 2.55 -12.30 -2.05
CA ASP A 125 3.72 -12.87 -2.73
C ASP A 125 5.02 -12.61 -1.95
N HIS A 126 5.96 -11.84 -2.52
CA HIS A 126 7.24 -11.49 -1.90
C HIS A 126 7.28 -10.03 -1.41
N VAL A 127 6.13 -9.39 -1.26
CA VAL A 127 6.02 -7.99 -0.86
C VAL A 127 5.26 -7.89 0.45
N VAL A 128 5.91 -7.28 1.43
CA VAL A 128 5.29 -6.85 2.69
C VAL A 128 5.22 -5.33 2.67
N VAL A 129 4.04 -4.78 2.96
CA VAL A 129 3.84 -3.35 3.11
C VAL A 129 3.38 -3.08 4.53
N GLN A 130 4.03 -2.13 5.18
CA GLN A 130 3.65 -1.63 6.49
C GLN A 130 3.31 -0.16 6.41
N ALA A 131 2.35 0.29 7.21
CA ALA A 131 2.00 1.70 7.25
C ALA A 131 1.52 2.15 8.63
N SER A 132 1.73 3.43 8.94
CA SER A 132 1.20 4.07 10.14
C SER A 132 0.89 5.53 9.88
N MET A 133 -0.10 6.07 10.59
CA MET A 133 -0.52 7.46 10.43
C MET A 133 -0.72 8.15 11.77
N SER A 134 -0.29 9.41 11.89
CA SER A 134 -0.63 10.24 13.07
C SER A 134 -2.09 10.69 13.04
N ASN A 135 -2.68 10.96 14.22
CA ASN A 135 -4.05 11.48 14.32
C ASN A 135 -4.11 13.00 14.53
N THR A 136 -3.34 13.75 13.74
CA THR A 136 -3.23 15.22 13.81
C THR A 136 -3.79 15.90 12.55
N GLY A 137 -4.08 17.20 12.62
CA GLY A 137 -4.48 18.01 11.46
C GLY A 137 -3.39 18.10 10.40
N THR A 138 -2.13 18.20 10.83
CA THR A 138 -0.94 17.99 10.00
C THR A 138 -0.51 16.54 10.16
N ALA A 139 -1.16 15.64 9.41
CA ALA A 139 -0.94 14.20 9.55
C ALA A 139 0.32 13.73 8.80
N MET A 140 1.03 12.77 9.37
CA MET A 140 2.12 12.06 8.70
C MET A 140 1.72 10.61 8.52
N LEU A 141 1.64 10.16 7.26
CA LEU A 141 1.44 8.77 6.86
C LEU A 141 2.77 8.22 6.37
N ARG A 142 3.33 7.23 7.09
CA ARG A 142 4.53 6.50 6.66
C ARG A 142 4.08 5.18 6.04
N VAL A 143 4.68 4.84 4.90
CA VAL A 143 4.48 3.56 4.22
C VAL A 143 5.84 3.00 3.88
N GLU A 144 6.09 1.76 4.28
CA GLU A 144 7.32 1.04 4.04
C GLU A 144 7.03 -0.21 3.20
N ILE A 145 7.89 -0.45 2.19
CA ILE A 145 7.77 -1.56 1.26
C ILE A 145 9.00 -2.44 1.44
N ILE A 146 8.78 -3.68 1.85
CA ILE A 146 9.81 -4.65 2.18
C ILE A 146 9.69 -5.83 1.21
N LEU A 147 10.78 -6.17 0.54
CA LEU A 147 10.86 -7.41 -0.22
C LEU A 147 11.20 -8.55 0.73
N ALA A 148 10.27 -9.48 0.91
CA ALA A 148 10.51 -10.70 1.64
C ALA A 148 11.32 -11.65 0.74
N LEU A 149 12.59 -11.88 1.10
CA LEU A 149 13.32 -13.01 0.54
C LEU A 149 12.65 -14.28 1.05
N SER A 150 12.15 -15.11 0.14
CA SER A 150 11.73 -16.47 0.52
C SER A 150 12.90 -17.16 1.24
N PRO A 151 12.65 -17.90 2.34
CA PRO A 151 13.68 -18.76 2.89
C PRO A 151 14.19 -19.67 1.77
N LEU A 152 15.52 -19.74 1.62
CA LEU A 152 16.15 -20.70 0.71
C LEU A 152 15.48 -22.06 0.98
N LYS A 153 14.86 -22.66 -0.03
CA LYS A 153 14.50 -24.08 0.05
C LYS A 153 15.82 -24.82 0.16
N LEU A 154 16.26 -25.11 1.38
CA LEU A 154 17.34 -26.06 1.61
C LEU A 154 16.82 -27.36 1.00
N GLY A 155 17.49 -27.82 -0.06
CA GLY A 155 17.01 -28.92 -0.88
C GLY A 155 16.60 -30.11 -0.03
N GLN A 156 15.46 -30.70 -0.34
CA GLN A 156 15.21 -32.08 0.08
C GLN A 156 16.31 -32.92 -0.56
N GLY A 157 17.30 -33.30 0.26
CA GLY A 157 18.29 -34.29 -0.12
C GLY A 157 17.59 -35.57 -0.59
N PRO A 158 18.18 -36.32 -1.54
CA PRO A 158 17.57 -37.53 -2.06
C PRO A 158 17.25 -38.47 -0.88
N LYS A 159 15.97 -38.85 -0.76
CA LYS A 159 15.55 -39.93 0.14
C LYS A 159 16.23 -41.21 -0.36
N ASN A 160 17.30 -41.62 0.31
CA ASN A 160 17.86 -42.96 0.14
C ASN A 160 16.75 -43.96 0.44
N LYS A 161 16.34 -44.72 -0.58
CA LYS A 161 15.55 -45.93 -0.37
C LYS A 161 16.46 -46.93 0.34
N GLN A 162 16.25 -47.08 1.65
CA GLN A 162 16.70 -48.28 2.34
C GLN A 162 15.81 -49.43 1.86
N ALA A 163 16.48 -50.45 1.32
CA ALA A 163 15.87 -51.75 1.08
C ALA A 163 15.52 -52.38 2.43
N GLU A 164 14.29 -52.88 2.57
CA GLU A 164 13.93 -53.81 3.64
C GLU A 164 14.56 -55.17 3.37
N PRO A 165 14.97 -55.90 4.42
CA PRO A 165 15.19 -57.34 4.34
C PRO A 165 14.04 -58.10 5.00
N CYS A 166 13.21 -58.77 4.19
CA CYS A 166 12.89 -60.21 4.24
C CYS A 166 11.88 -60.54 3.12
#